data_AF-A0A936SZ05-F1
#
_entry.id   AF-A0A936SZ05-F1
#
_cell.length_a   1.000
_cell.length_b   1.000
_cell.length_c   1.000
_cell.angle_alpha   90.00
_cell.angle_beta   90.00
_cell.angle_gamma   90.00
#
_symmetry.space_group_name_H-M   'P 1'
#
loop_
_entity.id
_entity.type
_entity.pdbx_description
1 polymer ?
#
loop_
_entity_poly.entity_id
_entity_poly.type
_entity_poly.pdbx_seq_one_letter_code
_entity_poly.pdbx_strand_id
1 'polypeptide(L)'
;MDVAESIAFDVLDVLGGAFTLVKPNATLDGSLPLRAARACLPLLDGNRFGFQIQLTQRLTFSRTFAGVKLGALPEMLSRAVCGSMPRVFSEGLFDARGAWADAFAGGIAHRAGRRGISLFTGLFVRPRPGYWLRLGHAGNRRNLAFDVEERWIANSNEFAPLVVTMTFHPDAPFPLSIHGEIATLMPLVPNVRFDRLSRADAEKLGRAHVDFYDEKYFAQKKRGSTRKYRLMVDRAEQPTLPQSSGFATLGPSCIERDMAKAFLTARGIEERASAGNGESDVDVMAFKNALSLSCYFDGHHAEVKPDQTALGEFASQTCDAWKSVFGAEFVNQHRGAMWYFTKYVTPHQPGEPYFFVKPPALVSTAAEHSVLIEGIPGRGYSVLRGVVGTDVFHAVPAVFRVDQPLRWIDIPAGTELAKMIPFPRRVMEAGFDVVEWRHAPRMMGG
;
A
#
# COMPACT_ATOMS: atom_id res chain seq x y z
N MET A 1 23.87 -13.68 1.97
CA MET A 1 23.46 -12.53 1.16
C MET A 1 24.51 -11.46 1.37
N ASP A 2 25.12 -11.00 0.29
CA ASP A 2 26.06 -9.89 0.35
C ASP A 2 25.29 -8.61 0.68
N VAL A 3 25.82 -7.74 1.54
CA VAL A 3 25.11 -6.53 2.01
C VAL A 3 24.78 -5.61 0.83
N ALA A 4 25.58 -5.66 -0.23
CA ALA A 4 25.33 -4.93 -1.48
C ALA A 4 24.03 -5.33 -2.21
N GLU A 5 23.56 -6.58 -2.06
CA GLU A 5 22.30 -7.06 -2.65
C GLU A 5 21.05 -6.56 -1.89
N SER A 6 21.24 -5.92 -0.73
CA SER A 6 20.16 -5.39 0.09
C SER A 6 19.80 -3.94 -0.21
N ILE A 7 20.62 -3.21 -0.99
CA ILE A 7 20.35 -1.80 -1.31
C ILE A 7 19.48 -1.70 -2.56
N ALA A 8 18.27 -1.14 -2.42
CA ALA A 8 17.31 -1.06 -3.53
C ALA A 8 17.38 0.25 -4.34
N PHE A 9 17.88 1.33 -3.74
CA PHE A 9 17.95 2.64 -4.40
C PHE A 9 19.01 3.54 -3.76
N ASP A 10 19.39 4.57 -4.48
CA ASP A 10 20.26 5.64 -4.00
C ASP A 10 19.44 6.89 -3.69
N VAL A 11 19.89 7.70 -2.73
CA VAL A 11 19.25 8.94 -2.29
C VAL A 11 20.26 10.08 -2.28
N LEU A 12 19.88 11.20 -2.86
CA LEU A 12 20.60 12.47 -2.76
C LEU A 12 19.75 13.46 -1.97
N ASP A 13 20.29 14.03 -0.91
CA ASP A 13 19.62 15.05 -0.10
C ASP A 13 20.25 16.43 -0.35
N VAL A 14 19.46 17.34 -0.91
CA VAL A 14 19.89 18.70 -1.22
C VAL A 14 19.40 19.74 -0.21
N LEU A 15 18.53 19.37 0.74
CA LEU A 15 18.01 20.29 1.76
C LEU A 15 18.50 19.95 3.18
N GLY A 16 19.44 19.01 3.31
CA GLY A 16 20.16 18.75 4.55
C GLY A 16 19.29 18.21 5.67
N GLY A 17 18.43 17.24 5.36
CA GLY A 17 17.56 16.57 6.32
C GLY A 17 16.25 17.30 6.60
N ALA A 18 15.81 18.19 5.71
CA ALA A 18 14.46 18.78 5.78
C ALA A 18 13.36 17.70 5.78
N PHE A 19 13.60 16.66 5.00
CA PHE A 19 12.83 15.43 4.97
C PHE A 19 13.78 14.26 5.12
N THR A 20 13.33 13.19 5.73
CA THR A 20 14.13 11.98 5.95
C THR A 20 13.35 10.75 5.51
N LEU A 21 14.08 9.73 5.08
CA LEU A 21 13.53 8.40 4.84
C LEU A 21 13.82 7.53 6.07
N VAL A 22 12.77 7.08 6.73
CA VAL A 22 12.87 6.29 7.96
C VAL A 22 12.28 4.91 7.71
N LYS A 23 13.03 3.85 8.05
CA LYS A 23 12.48 2.49 8.06
C LYS A 23 11.53 2.35 9.25
N PRO A 24 10.22 2.12 9.04
CA PRO A 24 9.28 2.00 10.14
C PRO A 24 9.50 0.72 10.94
N ASN A 25 9.23 0.78 12.25
CA ASN A 25 9.13 -0.43 13.06
C ASN A 25 7.76 -1.10 12.89
N ALA A 26 7.72 -2.41 13.15
CA ALA A 26 6.51 -3.20 12.96
C ALA A 26 5.34 -2.76 13.87
N THR A 27 5.65 -2.26 15.07
CA THR A 27 4.65 -1.88 16.08
C THR A 27 4.19 -0.44 15.99
N LEU A 28 4.82 0.36 15.11
CA LEU A 28 4.64 1.80 15.02
C LEU A 28 4.78 2.43 16.42
N ASP A 29 5.89 2.17 17.11
CA ASP A 29 6.18 2.71 18.46
C ASP A 29 5.05 2.52 19.49
N GLY A 30 4.29 1.42 19.35
CA GLY A 30 3.14 1.14 20.21
C GLY A 30 1.87 1.90 19.85
N SER A 31 1.89 2.76 18.83
CA SER A 31 0.74 3.50 18.29
C SER A 31 -0.20 2.62 17.48
N LEU A 32 0.09 1.33 17.29
CA LEU A 32 -0.89 0.38 16.79
C LEU A 32 -2.02 0.25 17.82
N PRO A 33 -3.25 0.73 17.53
CA PRO A 33 -4.34 0.72 18.49
C PRO A 33 -4.88 -0.69 18.77
N LEU A 34 -4.40 -1.67 18.01
CA LEU A 34 -4.95 -3.01 17.91
C LEU A 34 -4.30 -3.95 18.92
N ARG A 35 -5.05 -4.39 19.93
CA ARG A 35 -4.64 -5.55 20.75
C ARG A 35 -4.54 -6.80 19.87
N ALA A 36 -5.40 -6.92 18.87
CA ALA A 36 -5.42 -8.04 17.94
C ALA A 36 -4.39 -7.98 16.80
N ALA A 37 -3.96 -6.79 16.37
CA ALA A 37 -2.94 -6.66 15.31
C ALA A 37 -1.53 -6.90 15.82
N ARG A 38 -1.29 -6.75 17.13
CA ARG A 38 -0.07 -7.33 17.75
C ARG A 38 0.04 -8.84 17.54
N ALA A 39 -1.10 -9.52 17.29
CA ALA A 39 -1.16 -10.93 16.90
C ALA A 39 -1.31 -11.15 15.39
N CYS A 40 -1.64 -10.11 14.60
CA CYS A 40 -1.79 -10.19 13.14
C CYS A 40 -0.47 -9.84 12.47
N LEU A 41 0.39 -10.85 12.29
CA LEU A 41 1.69 -10.69 11.63
C LEU A 41 1.61 -9.95 10.28
N PRO A 42 0.60 -10.19 9.41
CA PRO A 42 0.50 -9.44 8.16
C PRO A 42 0.41 -7.92 8.30
N LEU A 43 -0.28 -7.42 9.33
CA LEU A 43 -0.38 -5.98 9.58
C LEU A 43 0.92 -5.41 10.16
N LEU A 44 1.60 -6.18 11.01
CA LEU A 44 2.92 -5.82 11.53
C LEU A 44 3.95 -5.72 10.40
N ASP A 45 3.92 -6.68 9.47
CA ASP A 45 4.75 -6.68 8.28
C ASP A 45 4.37 -5.54 7.33
N GLY A 46 3.07 -5.27 7.16
CA GLY A 46 2.58 -4.11 6.44
C GLY A 46 3.13 -2.78 6.97
N ASN A 47 3.23 -2.62 8.30
CA ASN A 47 3.77 -1.39 8.89
C ASN A 47 5.25 -1.19 8.59
N ARG A 48 6.06 -2.26 8.65
CA ARG A 48 7.52 -2.18 8.41
C ARG A 48 7.88 -2.08 6.92
N PHE A 49 6.91 -2.25 6.01
CA PHE A 49 7.18 -2.26 4.58
C PHE A 49 7.37 -0.86 4.00
N GLY A 50 8.51 -0.66 3.31
CA GLY A 50 8.91 0.60 2.71
C GLY A 50 9.65 1.54 3.65
N PHE A 51 9.73 2.81 3.26
CA PHE A 51 10.39 3.89 3.99
C PHE A 51 9.41 5.05 4.14
N GLN A 52 9.19 5.50 5.36
CA GLN A 52 8.36 6.67 5.63
C GLN A 52 9.11 7.93 5.22
N ILE A 53 8.43 8.81 4.49
CA ILE A 53 8.90 10.17 4.22
C ILE A 53 8.46 11.01 5.42
N GLN A 54 9.42 11.43 6.24
CA GLN A 54 9.17 12.20 7.46
C GLN A 54 9.66 13.63 7.34
N LEU A 55 8.80 14.58 7.72
CA LEU A 55 9.13 15.98 7.93
C LEU A 55 9.90 16.16 9.24
N THR A 56 11.08 16.77 9.19
CA THR A 56 11.84 17.12 10.41
C THR A 56 11.41 18.45 11.00
N GLN A 57 10.70 19.27 10.23
CA GLN A 57 10.17 20.57 10.65
C GLN A 57 8.67 20.66 10.33
N ARG A 58 7.93 21.38 11.16
CA ARG A 58 6.48 21.58 10.99
C ARG A 58 6.21 22.46 9.77
N LEU A 59 5.29 22.03 8.91
CA LEU A 59 4.75 22.83 7.81
C LEU A 59 3.31 23.21 8.09
N THR A 60 2.95 24.45 7.80
CA THR A 60 1.58 24.96 7.99
C THR A 60 0.95 25.28 6.66
N PHE A 61 -0.25 24.77 6.42
CA PHE A 61 -1.04 25.02 5.23
C PHE A 61 -2.25 25.88 5.58
N SER A 62 -2.63 26.76 4.67
CA SER A 62 -3.83 27.59 4.77
C SER A 62 -4.68 27.47 3.51
N ARG A 63 -5.98 27.71 3.67
CA ARG A 63 -6.92 27.77 2.57
C ARG A 63 -7.18 29.23 2.22
N THR A 64 -7.00 29.55 0.94
CA THR A 64 -7.30 30.87 0.37
C THR A 64 -8.43 30.74 -0.65
N PHE A 65 -8.97 31.87 -1.14
CA PHE A 65 -9.93 31.86 -2.26
C PHE A 65 -9.39 31.12 -3.48
N ALA A 66 -8.08 31.29 -3.76
CA ALA A 66 -7.43 30.65 -4.89
C ALA A 66 -7.26 29.14 -4.68
N GLY A 67 -7.28 28.63 -3.44
CA GLY A 67 -6.99 27.23 -3.10
C GLY A 67 -6.05 27.08 -1.90
N VAL A 68 -5.49 25.89 -1.71
CA VAL A 68 -4.52 25.63 -0.63
C VAL A 68 -3.18 26.30 -0.93
N LYS A 69 -2.51 26.79 0.12
CA LYS A 69 -1.19 27.43 0.08
C LYS A 69 -0.33 26.95 1.25
N LEU A 70 0.97 26.78 1.02
CA LEU A 70 1.96 26.61 2.08
C LEU A 70 2.26 27.96 2.74
N GLY A 71 2.22 27.99 4.07
CA GLY A 71 2.58 29.15 4.88
C GLY A 71 4.09 29.45 4.82
N ALA A 72 4.54 30.40 5.65
CA ALA A 72 5.96 30.69 5.77
C ALA A 72 6.72 29.42 6.19
N LEU A 73 7.86 29.16 5.54
CA LEU A 73 8.73 28.06 5.92
C LEU A 73 9.36 28.36 7.29
N PRO A 74 9.53 27.33 8.14
CA PRO A 74 10.38 27.47 9.32
C PRO A 74 11.78 27.96 8.94
N GLU A 75 12.40 28.74 9.82
CA GLU A 75 13.63 29.48 9.50
C GLU A 75 14.76 28.60 8.97
N MET A 76 15.02 27.45 9.60
CA MET A 76 16.06 26.52 9.16
C MET A 76 15.79 25.98 7.75
N LEU A 77 14.54 25.57 7.48
CA LEU A 77 14.15 25.11 6.15
C LEU A 77 14.22 26.24 5.11
N SER A 78 13.78 27.44 5.47
CA SER A 78 13.88 28.62 4.60
C SER A 78 15.32 28.89 4.17
N ARG A 79 16.26 28.88 5.13
CA ARG A 79 17.70 29.03 4.84
C ARG A 79 18.24 27.92 3.94
N ALA A 80 17.87 26.66 4.21
CA ALA A 80 18.28 25.52 3.39
C ALA A 80 17.77 25.66 1.94
N VAL A 81 16.49 26.01 1.77
CA VAL A 81 15.89 26.23 0.43
C VAL A 81 16.58 27.37 -0.30
N CYS A 82 16.77 28.52 0.34
CA CYS A 82 17.44 29.68 -0.26
C CYS A 82 18.91 29.40 -0.63
N GLY A 83 19.63 28.60 0.18
CA GLY A 83 21.03 28.25 -0.07
C GLY A 83 21.21 27.15 -1.12
N SER A 84 20.31 26.17 -1.16
CA SER A 84 20.46 24.97 -2.00
C SER A 84 19.76 25.05 -3.35
N MET A 85 18.53 25.59 -3.42
CA MET A 85 17.75 25.57 -4.67
C MET A 85 18.45 26.24 -5.86
N PRO A 86 19.11 27.41 -5.72
CA PRO A 86 19.87 28.00 -6.82
C PRO A 86 20.95 27.06 -7.36
N ARG A 87 21.61 26.30 -6.47
CA ARG A 87 22.61 25.31 -6.85
C ARG A 87 21.99 24.11 -7.56
N VAL A 88 20.87 23.59 -7.05
CA VAL A 88 20.10 22.50 -7.68
C VAL A 88 19.77 22.83 -9.14
N PHE A 89 19.32 24.06 -9.41
CA PHE A 89 19.07 24.52 -10.78
C PHE A 89 20.35 24.68 -11.60
N SER A 90 21.37 25.36 -11.05
CA SER A 90 22.62 25.64 -11.79
C SER A 90 23.45 24.40 -12.12
N GLU A 91 23.37 23.36 -11.27
CA GLU A 91 24.11 22.11 -11.44
C GLU A 91 23.33 21.08 -12.26
N GLY A 92 22.11 21.40 -12.73
CA GLY A 92 21.31 20.56 -13.62
C GLY A 92 20.72 19.32 -12.94
N LEU A 93 20.41 19.40 -11.63
CA LEU A 93 19.66 18.32 -10.95
C LEU A 93 18.18 18.35 -11.33
N PHE A 94 17.64 19.53 -11.61
CA PHE A 94 16.44 19.66 -12.42
C PHE A 94 16.82 19.89 -13.87
N ASP A 95 16.13 19.22 -14.79
CA ASP A 95 16.16 19.61 -16.20
C ASP A 95 15.67 21.06 -16.31
N ALA A 96 16.52 21.95 -16.83
CA ALA A 96 16.19 23.38 -16.98
C ALA A 96 14.98 23.63 -17.88
N ARG A 97 14.63 22.67 -18.74
CA ARG A 97 13.42 22.70 -19.58
C ARG A 97 12.34 21.73 -19.10
N GLY A 98 12.56 21.05 -17.97
CA GLY A 98 11.65 20.08 -17.40
C GLY A 98 10.55 20.74 -16.55
N ALA A 99 9.44 20.03 -16.40
CA ALA A 99 8.28 20.50 -15.64
C ALA A 99 8.62 20.81 -14.17
N TRP A 100 9.63 20.14 -13.60
CA TRP A 100 10.05 20.38 -12.23
C TRP A 100 10.79 21.69 -12.02
N ALA A 101 11.55 22.16 -13.01
CA ALA A 101 12.21 23.44 -12.91
C ALA A 101 11.19 24.58 -12.81
N ASP A 102 10.18 24.54 -13.69
CA ASP A 102 9.07 25.50 -13.68
C ASP A 102 8.25 25.40 -12.40
N ALA A 103 7.91 24.17 -11.97
CA ALA A 103 7.06 23.94 -10.81
C ALA A 103 7.67 24.49 -9.50
N PHE A 104 8.99 24.37 -9.35
CA PHE A 104 9.70 24.67 -8.09
C PHE A 104 10.65 25.88 -8.18
N ALA A 105 10.57 26.68 -9.25
CA ALA A 105 11.33 27.93 -9.38
C ALA A 105 11.12 28.89 -8.19
N GLY A 106 9.92 28.88 -7.59
CA GLY A 106 9.55 29.72 -6.45
C GLY A 106 9.78 29.11 -5.05
N GLY A 107 10.38 27.92 -4.96
CA GLY A 107 10.61 27.19 -3.70
C GLY A 107 10.14 25.74 -3.76
N ILE A 108 9.91 25.12 -2.60
CA ILE A 108 9.66 23.66 -2.52
C ILE A 108 8.20 23.25 -2.75
N ALA A 109 7.28 24.19 -2.95
CA ALA A 109 5.85 23.91 -3.04
C ALA A 109 5.26 24.47 -4.32
N HIS A 110 4.52 23.60 -5.02
CA HIS A 110 3.81 23.91 -6.25
C HIS A 110 2.32 23.61 -6.07
N ARG A 111 1.44 24.44 -6.63
CA ARG A 111 0.00 24.17 -6.57
C ARG A 111 -0.37 23.03 -7.55
N ALA A 112 -0.99 21.97 -7.04
CA ALA A 112 -1.52 20.86 -7.83
C ALA A 112 -3.06 20.92 -7.91
N GLY A 113 -3.60 22.02 -8.42
CA GLY A 113 -5.05 22.29 -8.45
C GLY A 113 -5.61 22.99 -7.21
N ARG A 114 -6.94 23.11 -7.12
CA ARG A 114 -7.59 23.96 -6.09
C ARG A 114 -7.36 23.47 -4.65
N ARG A 115 -7.28 22.15 -4.46
CA ARG A 115 -7.09 21.50 -3.16
C ARG A 115 -5.76 20.75 -3.05
N GLY A 116 -4.95 20.77 -4.10
CA GLY A 116 -3.72 20.00 -4.19
C GLY A 116 -2.48 20.87 -4.02
N ILE A 117 -1.44 20.30 -3.42
CA ILE A 117 -0.10 20.86 -3.38
C ILE A 117 0.93 19.75 -3.62
N SER A 118 1.86 20.00 -4.53
CA SER A 118 3.05 19.18 -4.73
C SER A 118 4.19 19.76 -3.91
N LEU A 119 4.83 18.92 -3.10
CA LEU A 119 5.91 19.29 -2.21
C LEU A 119 7.18 18.55 -2.62
N PHE A 120 8.18 19.29 -3.08
CA PHE A 120 9.52 18.76 -3.26
C PHE A 120 10.16 18.54 -1.88
N THR A 121 10.58 17.31 -1.62
CA THR A 121 11.11 16.90 -0.32
C THR A 121 12.58 17.30 -0.12
N GLY A 122 13.25 17.85 -1.14
CA GLY A 122 14.71 18.00 -1.11
C GLY A 122 15.47 16.69 -1.32
N LEU A 123 14.76 15.58 -1.51
CA LEU A 123 15.35 14.29 -1.82
C LEU A 123 15.22 14.03 -3.32
N PHE A 124 16.30 13.56 -3.94
CA PHE A 124 16.25 12.86 -5.21
C PHE A 124 16.50 11.38 -4.97
N VAL A 125 15.82 10.53 -5.72
CA VAL A 125 15.94 9.09 -5.59
C VAL A 125 16.24 8.46 -6.94
N ARG A 126 17.05 7.41 -6.93
CA ARG A 126 17.37 6.62 -8.11
C ARG A 126 17.25 5.14 -7.78
N PRO A 127 16.23 4.43 -8.31
CA PRO A 127 16.15 2.97 -8.15
C PRO A 127 17.40 2.30 -8.73
N ARG A 128 17.91 1.26 -8.07
CA ARG A 128 18.99 0.43 -8.63
C ARG A 128 18.44 -0.56 -9.67
N PRO A 129 19.29 -1.12 -10.55
CA PRO A 129 18.87 -2.18 -11.47
C PRO A 129 18.07 -3.30 -10.79
N GLY A 130 16.93 -3.67 -11.39
CA GLY A 130 16.02 -4.66 -10.83
C GLY A 130 15.06 -4.15 -9.74
N TYR A 131 15.02 -2.85 -9.47
CA TYR A 131 14.09 -2.24 -8.52
C TYR A 131 13.33 -1.08 -9.12
N TRP A 132 12.04 -1.00 -8.78
CA TRP A 132 11.21 0.19 -8.95
C TRP A 132 10.80 0.70 -7.56
N LEU A 133 10.40 1.96 -7.47
CA LEU A 133 9.85 2.53 -6.24
C LEU A 133 8.40 2.93 -6.45
N ARG A 134 7.57 2.73 -5.43
CA ARG A 134 6.19 3.22 -5.37
C ARG A 134 6.04 4.21 -4.23
N LEU A 135 5.64 5.43 -4.56
CA LEU A 135 5.24 6.46 -3.61
C LEU A 135 3.73 6.36 -3.35
N GLY A 136 3.33 6.38 -2.08
CA GLY A 136 1.93 6.41 -1.67
C GLY A 136 1.72 6.98 -0.27
N HIS A 137 0.54 6.76 0.29
CA HIS A 137 0.19 7.23 1.64
C HIS A 137 1.12 6.67 2.73
N ALA A 138 1.10 7.31 3.91
CA ALA A 138 1.84 6.92 5.12
C ALA A 138 1.34 5.60 5.78
N GLY A 139 1.09 4.57 4.99
CA GLY A 139 0.65 3.24 5.42
C GLY A 139 -0.52 3.30 6.43
N ASN A 140 -0.37 2.55 7.52
CA ASN A 140 -1.39 2.42 8.56
C ASN A 140 -1.51 3.64 9.49
N ARG A 141 -0.68 4.67 9.31
CA ARG A 141 -0.74 5.98 9.99
C ARG A 141 -1.23 7.09 9.06
N ARG A 142 -1.89 6.76 7.94
CA ARG A 142 -2.44 7.75 6.99
C ARG A 142 -3.09 8.94 7.69
N ASN A 143 -2.80 10.13 7.16
CA ASN A 143 -3.43 11.37 7.56
C ASN A 143 -4.88 11.44 7.06
N LEU A 144 -5.81 11.90 7.91
CA LEU A 144 -7.23 12.01 7.58
C LEU A 144 -7.62 13.35 6.96
N ALA A 145 -6.68 14.30 6.83
CA ALA A 145 -6.93 15.62 6.26
C ALA A 145 -6.53 15.74 4.78
N PHE A 146 -5.73 14.80 4.27
CA PHE A 146 -5.33 14.78 2.86
C PHE A 146 -4.99 13.37 2.38
N ASP A 147 -5.11 13.20 1.07
CA ASP A 147 -4.61 12.05 0.33
C ASP A 147 -3.25 12.35 -0.29
N VAL A 148 -2.41 11.33 -0.46
CA VAL A 148 -1.17 11.39 -1.22
C VAL A 148 -1.41 10.67 -2.54
N GLU A 149 -1.07 11.33 -3.65
CA GLU A 149 -1.20 10.69 -4.96
C GLU A 149 -0.16 9.59 -5.14
N GLU A 150 -0.60 8.44 -5.64
CA GLU A 150 0.28 7.35 -6.00
C GLU A 150 1.17 7.76 -7.17
N ARG A 151 2.48 7.45 -7.07
CA ARG A 151 3.45 7.62 -8.14
C ARG A 151 4.42 6.44 -8.19
N TRP A 152 4.92 6.15 -9.38
CA TRP A 152 5.93 5.13 -9.62
C TRP A 152 7.25 5.77 -10.03
N ILE A 153 8.37 5.17 -9.67
CA ILE A 153 9.71 5.60 -10.09
C ILE A 153 10.40 4.36 -10.64
N ALA A 154 10.48 4.28 -11.96
CA ALA A 154 11.16 3.19 -12.66
C ALA A 154 12.68 3.42 -12.64
N ASN A 155 13.44 2.35 -12.83
CA ASN A 155 14.89 2.46 -12.99
C ASN A 155 15.24 3.15 -14.31
N SER A 156 15.74 4.39 -14.24
CA SER A 156 16.13 5.20 -15.40
C SER A 156 17.60 5.61 -15.41
N ASN A 157 18.43 5.10 -14.48
CA ASN A 157 19.79 5.58 -14.17
C ASN A 157 19.91 7.07 -13.75
N GLU A 158 18.84 7.84 -13.85
CA GLU A 158 18.74 9.24 -13.47
C GLU A 158 18.16 9.38 -12.05
N PHE A 159 18.49 10.50 -11.40
CA PHE A 159 17.88 10.89 -10.14
C PHE A 159 16.54 11.59 -10.40
N ALA A 160 15.43 11.01 -9.91
CA ALA A 160 14.12 11.66 -9.95
C ALA A 160 13.89 12.46 -8.65
N PRO A 161 13.40 13.71 -8.73
CA PRO A 161 13.05 14.47 -7.54
C PRO A 161 11.88 13.81 -6.82
N LEU A 162 12.01 13.53 -5.53
CA LEU A 162 10.94 12.94 -4.74
C LEU A 162 9.93 14.02 -4.36
N VAL A 163 8.83 14.05 -5.12
CA VAL A 163 7.74 15.02 -4.97
C VAL A 163 6.51 14.32 -4.38
N VAL A 164 6.03 14.82 -3.24
CA VAL A 164 4.81 14.33 -2.60
C VAL A 164 3.65 15.25 -2.99
N THR A 165 2.72 14.75 -3.80
CA THR A 165 1.49 15.47 -4.13
C THR A 165 0.39 15.12 -3.14
N MET A 166 -0.09 16.12 -2.41
CA MET A 166 -1.14 16.00 -1.41
C MET A 166 -2.42 16.66 -1.90
N THR A 167 -3.56 15.98 -1.82
CA THR A 167 -4.88 16.55 -2.07
C THR A 167 -5.67 16.63 -0.76
N PHE A 168 -5.95 17.86 -0.29
CA PHE A 168 -6.66 18.09 0.96
C PHE A 168 -8.16 17.84 0.81
N HIS A 169 -8.75 17.17 1.81
CA HIS A 169 -10.19 16.93 1.84
C HIS A 169 -10.97 18.24 2.05
N PRO A 170 -12.26 18.30 1.64
CA PRO A 170 -13.08 19.51 1.80
C PRO A 170 -13.23 19.97 3.25
N ASP A 171 -13.22 19.01 4.17
CA ASP A 171 -13.39 19.11 5.62
C ASP A 171 -12.05 19.14 6.38
N ALA A 172 -10.91 19.26 5.68
CA ALA A 172 -9.62 19.42 6.31
C ALA A 172 -9.60 20.69 7.21
N PRO A 173 -9.15 20.60 8.47
CA PRO A 173 -9.18 21.71 9.40
C PRO A 173 -8.04 22.68 9.08
N PHE A 174 -8.36 23.83 8.47
CA PHE A 174 -7.39 24.89 8.20
C PHE A 174 -7.42 25.99 9.29
N PRO A 175 -6.26 26.57 9.67
CA PRO A 175 -4.91 26.22 9.21
C PRO A 175 -4.48 24.83 9.71
N LEU A 176 -3.82 24.08 8.82
CA LEU A 176 -3.42 22.70 9.09
C LEU A 176 -1.90 22.65 9.26
N SER A 177 -1.44 22.22 10.43
CA SER A 177 -0.02 21.97 10.68
C SER A 177 0.29 20.49 10.56
N ILE A 178 1.27 20.13 9.74
CA ILE A 178 1.75 18.75 9.56
C ILE A 178 3.21 18.64 10.01
N HIS A 179 3.55 17.48 10.55
CA HIS A 179 4.90 17.11 10.98
C HIS A 179 4.98 15.57 11.01
N GLY A 180 6.20 15.02 11.01
CA GLY A 180 6.38 13.57 10.98
C GLY A 180 6.02 12.95 9.63
N GLU A 181 5.42 11.77 9.65
CA GLU A 181 5.15 10.95 8.47
C GLU A 181 4.07 11.55 7.57
N ILE A 182 4.38 11.69 6.28
CA ILE A 182 3.41 12.18 5.29
C ILE A 182 3.14 11.18 4.16
N ALA A 183 4.09 10.30 3.86
CA ALA A 183 4.01 9.35 2.75
C ALA A 183 4.90 8.13 2.99
N THR A 184 4.80 7.10 2.15
CA THR A 184 5.73 5.97 2.12
C THR A 184 6.30 5.77 0.72
N LEU A 185 7.62 5.57 0.64
CA LEU A 185 8.34 5.12 -0.54
C LEU A 185 8.65 3.62 -0.40
N MET A 186 8.12 2.79 -1.29
CA MET A 186 8.22 1.33 -1.23
C MET A 186 9.08 0.80 -2.37
N PRO A 187 10.17 0.08 -2.09
CA PRO A 187 10.88 -0.67 -3.13
C PRO A 187 10.04 -1.88 -3.56
N LEU A 188 10.05 -2.16 -4.86
CA LEU A 188 9.38 -3.28 -5.51
C LEU A 188 10.28 -3.84 -6.60
N VAL A 189 10.02 -5.08 -7.02
CA VAL A 189 10.76 -5.74 -8.10
C VAL A 189 9.84 -5.88 -9.31
N PRO A 190 10.18 -5.29 -10.47
CA PRO A 190 9.41 -5.45 -11.71
C PRO A 190 9.41 -6.89 -12.19
N ASN A 191 8.52 -7.24 -13.13
CA ASN A 191 8.38 -8.58 -13.72
C ASN A 191 7.85 -9.69 -12.79
N VAL A 192 7.52 -9.41 -11.54
CA VAL A 192 6.80 -10.37 -10.69
C VAL A 192 5.31 -10.29 -11.06
N ARG A 193 4.75 -11.39 -11.57
CA ARG A 193 3.39 -11.43 -12.13
C ARG A 193 2.50 -12.40 -11.38
N PHE A 194 1.21 -12.14 -11.44
CA PHE A 194 0.18 -13.08 -11.07
C PHE A 194 -0.44 -13.71 -12.31
N ASP A 195 -0.35 -15.03 -12.39
CA ASP A 195 -1.05 -15.79 -13.43
C ASP A 195 -2.41 -16.28 -12.91
N ARG A 196 -3.39 -16.36 -13.82
CA ARG A 196 -4.64 -17.05 -13.48
C ARG A 196 -4.34 -18.53 -13.35
N LEU A 197 -4.66 -19.11 -12.20
CA LEU A 197 -4.37 -20.51 -11.92
C LEU A 197 -5.23 -21.45 -12.75
N SER A 198 -4.65 -22.61 -13.07
CA SER A 198 -5.38 -23.74 -13.63
C SER A 198 -6.45 -24.22 -12.64
N ARG A 199 -7.46 -24.96 -13.13
CA ARG A 199 -8.47 -25.56 -12.24
C ARG A 199 -7.84 -26.51 -11.21
N ALA A 200 -6.83 -27.27 -11.60
CA ALA A 200 -6.15 -28.21 -10.71
C ALA A 200 -5.39 -27.49 -9.59
N ASP A 201 -4.73 -26.37 -9.90
CA ASP A 201 -4.02 -25.60 -8.87
C ASP A 201 -4.99 -24.82 -7.99
N ALA A 202 -6.07 -24.28 -8.55
CA ALA A 202 -7.17 -23.71 -7.77
C ALA A 202 -7.77 -24.74 -6.78
N GLU A 203 -7.90 -26.00 -7.19
CA GLU A 203 -8.32 -27.08 -6.30
C GLU A 203 -7.33 -27.30 -5.15
N LYS A 204 -6.03 -27.40 -5.43
CA LYS A 204 -5.00 -27.54 -4.39
C LYS A 204 -5.04 -26.38 -3.39
N LEU A 205 -5.11 -25.14 -3.87
CA LEU A 205 -5.20 -23.95 -3.02
C LEU A 205 -6.47 -23.96 -2.15
N GLY A 206 -7.61 -24.37 -2.70
CA GLY A 206 -8.85 -24.44 -1.93
C GLY A 206 -8.81 -25.51 -0.84
N ARG A 207 -8.15 -26.65 -1.08
CA ARG A 207 -7.89 -27.65 -0.03
C ARG A 207 -7.00 -27.09 1.08
N ALA A 208 -5.90 -26.41 0.72
CA ALA A 208 -5.04 -25.76 1.70
C ALA A 208 -5.77 -24.67 2.51
N HIS A 209 -6.70 -23.92 1.89
CA HIS A 209 -7.58 -22.98 2.59
C HIS A 209 -8.49 -23.69 3.59
N VAL A 210 -9.09 -24.82 3.22
CA VAL A 210 -9.92 -25.62 4.12
C VAL A 210 -9.10 -26.15 5.31
N ASP A 211 -7.88 -26.64 5.07
CA ASP A 211 -6.97 -27.11 6.12
C ASP A 211 -6.56 -25.97 7.09
N PHE A 212 -6.40 -24.75 6.56
CA PHE A 212 -6.17 -23.58 7.39
C PHE A 212 -7.40 -23.25 8.26
N TYR A 213 -8.59 -23.23 7.67
CA TYR A 213 -9.85 -22.95 8.35
C TYR A 213 -10.56 -24.23 8.84
N ASP A 214 -9.79 -25.10 9.50
CA ASP A 214 -10.29 -26.32 10.11
C ASP A 214 -11.12 -26.08 11.38
N GLU A 215 -11.74 -27.13 11.89
CA GLU A 215 -12.54 -27.05 13.12
C GLU A 215 -11.73 -26.55 14.32
N LYS A 216 -10.44 -26.93 14.40
CA LYS A 216 -9.52 -26.49 15.46
C LYS A 216 -9.31 -24.98 15.43
N TYR A 217 -9.14 -24.40 14.25
CA TYR A 217 -9.04 -22.95 14.08
C TYR A 217 -10.28 -22.25 14.65
N PHE A 218 -11.49 -22.70 14.28
CA PHE A 218 -12.73 -22.08 14.77
C PHE A 218 -12.93 -22.29 16.27
N ALA A 219 -12.60 -23.47 16.81
CA ALA A 219 -12.66 -23.74 18.24
C ALA A 219 -11.71 -22.83 19.03
N GLN A 220 -10.49 -22.60 18.54
CA GLN A 220 -9.54 -21.67 19.16
C GLN A 220 -10.01 -20.21 19.04
N LYS A 221 -10.54 -19.83 17.87
CA LYS A 221 -11.00 -18.45 17.62
C LYS A 221 -12.13 -18.01 18.55
N LYS A 222 -12.96 -18.95 19.02
CA LYS A 222 -13.98 -18.69 20.07
C LYS A 222 -13.37 -18.28 21.41
N ARG A 223 -12.12 -18.67 21.70
CA ARG A 223 -11.41 -18.38 22.96
C ARG A 223 -10.48 -17.17 22.88
N GLY A 224 -10.21 -16.63 21.68
CA GLY A 224 -9.33 -15.48 21.48
C GLY A 224 -8.63 -15.43 20.13
N SER A 225 -7.54 -14.67 20.03
CA SER A 225 -6.72 -14.63 18.82
C SER A 225 -5.98 -15.95 18.60
N THR A 226 -5.93 -16.41 17.35
CA THR A 226 -5.19 -17.61 16.97
C THR A 226 -3.76 -17.23 16.58
N ARG A 227 -2.79 -18.10 16.92
CA ARG A 227 -1.38 -17.95 16.49
C ARG A 227 -1.05 -18.82 15.28
N LYS A 228 -2.04 -19.48 14.66
CA LYS A 228 -1.87 -20.49 13.58
C LYS A 228 -1.02 -19.95 12.43
N TYR A 229 -1.34 -18.76 11.91
CA TYR A 229 -0.56 -18.13 10.83
C TYR A 229 0.91 -17.91 11.21
N ARG A 230 1.18 -17.31 12.38
CA ARG A 230 2.56 -17.08 12.85
C ARG A 230 3.33 -18.40 12.96
N LEU A 231 2.71 -19.42 13.56
CA LEU A 231 3.31 -20.75 13.67
C LEU A 231 3.57 -21.41 12.32
N MET A 232 2.74 -21.15 11.31
CA MET A 232 2.94 -21.69 9.96
C MET A 232 4.10 -20.99 9.26
N VAL A 233 4.17 -19.67 9.33
CA VAL A 233 5.29 -18.89 8.78
C VAL A 233 6.61 -19.31 9.44
N ASP A 234 6.62 -19.50 10.77
CA ASP A 234 7.84 -19.88 11.52
C ASP A 234 8.27 -21.35 11.31
N ARG A 235 7.37 -22.23 10.87
CA ARG A 235 7.59 -23.70 10.78
C ARG A 235 7.57 -24.28 9.37
N ALA A 236 7.31 -23.49 8.34
CA ALA A 236 7.14 -24.02 7.00
C ALA A 236 8.45 -24.66 6.50
N GLU A 237 8.55 -25.99 6.59
CA GLU A 237 9.26 -26.78 5.57
C GLU A 237 8.58 -26.42 4.25
N GLN A 238 9.35 -25.84 3.31
CA GLN A 238 8.80 -25.17 2.12
C GLN A 238 7.80 -26.10 1.40
N PRO A 239 6.50 -25.76 1.37
CA PRO A 239 5.55 -26.54 0.61
C PRO A 239 5.92 -26.52 -0.88
N THR A 240 5.77 -27.66 -1.57
CA THR A 240 5.91 -27.80 -3.03
C THR A 240 4.75 -27.11 -3.76
N LEU A 241 4.66 -25.80 -3.61
CA LEU A 241 3.69 -24.91 -4.23
C LEU A 241 4.27 -24.29 -5.51
N PRO A 242 3.44 -23.69 -6.39
CA PRO A 242 3.85 -23.36 -7.75
C PRO A 242 5.10 -22.47 -7.80
N GLN A 243 5.93 -22.70 -8.83
CA GLN A 243 7.12 -21.89 -9.11
C GLN A 243 6.78 -20.43 -9.48
N SER A 244 5.52 -20.14 -9.81
CA SER A 244 5.01 -18.81 -10.16
C SER A 244 3.90 -18.34 -9.23
N SER A 245 3.74 -17.01 -9.10
CA SER A 245 2.62 -16.43 -8.35
C SER A 245 1.36 -16.47 -9.18
N GLY A 246 0.22 -16.72 -8.55
CA GLY A 246 -1.05 -16.79 -9.25
C GLY A 246 -2.27 -16.59 -8.35
N PHE A 247 -3.43 -16.48 -9.00
CA PHE A 247 -4.71 -16.27 -8.34
C PHE A 247 -5.79 -17.17 -8.92
N ALA A 248 -6.73 -17.57 -8.05
CA ALA A 248 -7.95 -18.27 -8.42
C ALA A 248 -9.15 -17.55 -7.78
N THR A 249 -10.11 -17.14 -8.60
CA THR A 249 -11.41 -16.67 -8.11
C THR A 249 -12.34 -17.87 -7.97
N LEU A 250 -12.84 -18.10 -6.76
CA LEU A 250 -13.79 -19.17 -6.42
C LEU A 250 -15.13 -18.54 -5.99
N GLY A 251 -15.65 -17.65 -6.83
CA GLY A 251 -16.88 -16.87 -6.62
C GLY A 251 -16.98 -15.72 -7.61
N PRO A 252 -17.81 -14.70 -7.33
CA PRO A 252 -17.91 -13.50 -8.15
C PRO A 252 -16.53 -12.84 -8.31
N SER A 253 -16.19 -12.44 -9.54
CA SER A 253 -14.92 -11.77 -9.80
C SER A 253 -14.95 -10.35 -9.26
N CYS A 254 -14.07 -10.08 -8.31
CA CYS A 254 -13.85 -8.76 -7.72
C CYS A 254 -12.37 -8.37 -7.70
N ILE A 255 -11.54 -9.12 -8.43
CA ILE A 255 -10.12 -8.84 -8.62
C ILE A 255 -9.90 -8.58 -10.09
N GLU A 256 -9.39 -7.40 -10.40
CA GLU A 256 -9.05 -6.97 -11.75
C GLU A 256 -7.56 -6.69 -11.84
N ARG A 257 -7.00 -6.90 -13.03
CA ARG A 257 -5.62 -6.49 -13.30
C ARG A 257 -5.58 -4.97 -13.47
N ASP A 258 -4.69 -4.32 -12.75
CA ASP A 258 -4.32 -2.92 -12.90
C ASP A 258 -2.86 -2.82 -13.35
N MET A 259 -2.41 -1.63 -13.71
CA MET A 259 -1.04 -1.36 -14.14
C MET A 259 -0.50 -0.15 -13.40
N ALA A 260 0.82 -0.08 -13.25
CA ALA A 260 1.48 1.12 -12.77
C ALA A 260 1.18 2.29 -13.71
N LYS A 261 0.80 3.43 -13.13
CA LYS A 261 0.44 4.66 -13.86
C LYS A 261 1.11 5.85 -13.17
N ALA A 262 1.37 6.92 -13.92
CA ALA A 262 1.95 8.16 -13.42
C ALA A 262 3.34 7.95 -12.78
N PHE A 263 4.35 7.95 -13.64
CA PHE A 263 5.75 7.81 -13.31
C PHE A 263 6.36 9.17 -13.00
N LEU A 264 7.00 9.29 -11.84
CA LEU A 264 7.81 10.42 -11.43
C LEU A 264 9.22 10.25 -12.00
N THR A 265 9.57 11.07 -12.99
CA THR A 265 10.86 11.03 -13.70
C THR A 265 11.66 12.30 -13.40
N ALA A 266 12.92 12.34 -13.85
CA ALA A 266 13.76 13.54 -13.73
C ALA A 266 13.20 14.76 -14.47
N ARG A 267 12.32 14.54 -15.47
CA ARG A 267 11.76 15.59 -16.34
C ARG A 267 10.35 16.03 -15.95
N GLY A 268 9.59 15.16 -15.28
CA GLY A 268 8.20 15.46 -14.95
C GLY A 268 7.42 14.23 -14.48
N ILE A 269 6.09 14.31 -14.61
CA ILE A 269 5.20 13.15 -14.51
C ILE A 269 4.91 12.63 -15.91
N GLU A 270 5.14 11.34 -16.12
CA GLU A 270 4.90 10.63 -17.38
C GLU A 270 3.87 9.53 -17.19
N GLU A 271 3.04 9.22 -18.20
CA GLU A 271 2.04 8.16 -18.06
C GLU A 271 2.63 6.74 -18.12
N ARG A 272 3.80 6.59 -18.74
CA ARG A 272 4.50 5.32 -18.90
C ARG A 272 5.97 5.50 -18.55
N ALA A 273 6.59 4.44 -18.03
CA ALA A 273 8.03 4.39 -17.91
C ALA A 273 8.66 4.46 -19.32
N SER A 274 9.71 5.27 -19.48
CA SER A 274 10.61 5.15 -20.61
C SER A 274 11.22 3.74 -20.59
N ALA A 275 11.07 2.97 -21.67
CA ALA A 275 11.45 1.55 -21.76
C ALA A 275 12.97 1.31 -21.78
N GLY A 276 13.70 1.88 -20.83
CA GLY A 276 15.11 1.61 -20.62
C GLY A 276 15.27 0.21 -20.02
N ASN A 277 16.01 -0.66 -20.71
CA ASN A 277 16.58 -1.90 -20.17
C ASN A 277 15.68 -3.17 -20.13
N GLY A 278 14.54 -3.19 -20.83
CA GLY A 278 13.76 -4.43 -21.00
C GLY A 278 13.05 -4.95 -19.73
N GLU A 279 13.09 -4.19 -18.63
CA GLU A 279 12.27 -4.45 -17.45
C GLU A 279 10.78 -4.23 -17.80
N SER A 280 9.95 -5.24 -17.56
CA SER A 280 8.49 -5.17 -17.73
C SER A 280 7.79 -4.65 -16.47
N ASP A 281 6.53 -4.25 -16.64
CA ASP A 281 5.69 -3.63 -15.62
C ASP A 281 5.63 -4.41 -14.29
N VAL A 282 5.24 -3.71 -13.21
CA VAL A 282 4.91 -4.33 -11.92
C VAL A 282 3.44 -4.75 -11.98
N ASP A 283 3.18 -6.03 -11.74
CA ASP A 283 1.80 -6.52 -11.78
C ASP A 283 1.02 -6.06 -10.55
N VAL A 284 -0.12 -5.44 -10.79
CA VAL A 284 -0.99 -4.93 -9.74
C VAL A 284 -2.36 -5.57 -9.92
N MET A 285 -2.93 -6.07 -8.83
CA MET A 285 -4.31 -6.55 -8.82
C MET A 285 -5.17 -5.66 -7.94
N ALA A 286 -6.16 -5.01 -8.54
CA ALA A 286 -7.15 -4.19 -7.84
C ALA A 286 -8.25 -5.09 -7.28
N PHE A 287 -8.40 -5.07 -5.96
CA PHE A 287 -9.54 -5.66 -5.27
C PHE A 287 -10.67 -4.63 -5.17
N LYS A 288 -11.76 -4.86 -5.89
CA LYS A 288 -12.98 -4.03 -5.83
C LYS A 288 -14.01 -4.61 -4.86
N ASN A 289 -14.74 -3.73 -4.21
CA ASN A 289 -15.84 -4.08 -3.34
C ASN A 289 -16.93 -4.79 -4.15
N ALA A 290 -17.31 -6.01 -3.77
CA ALA A 290 -18.31 -6.79 -4.49
C ALA A 290 -19.73 -6.33 -4.15
N LEU A 291 -19.94 -5.81 -2.94
CA LEU A 291 -21.26 -5.49 -2.39
C LEU A 291 -21.24 -4.10 -1.76
N SER A 292 -22.31 -3.32 -1.90
CA SER A 292 -22.45 -2.08 -1.14
C SER A 292 -22.47 -2.38 0.36
N LEU A 293 -21.69 -1.62 1.13
CA LEU A 293 -21.58 -1.73 2.58
C LEU A 293 -21.95 -0.40 3.23
N SER A 294 -22.70 -0.43 4.31
CA SER A 294 -22.80 0.69 5.25
C SER A 294 -22.08 0.29 6.54
N CYS A 295 -21.16 1.11 7.02
CA CYS A 295 -20.42 0.85 8.26
C CYS A 295 -20.54 2.01 9.25
N TYR A 296 -20.45 1.65 10.54
CA TYR A 296 -20.60 2.54 11.67
C TYR A 296 -19.74 2.07 12.83
N PHE A 297 -19.22 2.99 13.63
CA PHE A 297 -18.53 2.66 14.87
C PHE A 297 -19.06 3.54 16.00
N ASP A 298 -19.62 2.93 17.04
CA ASP A 298 -20.25 3.64 18.16
C ASP A 298 -19.28 4.04 19.29
N GLY A 299 -17.98 3.76 19.12
CA GLY A 299 -16.97 3.86 20.17
C GLY A 299 -16.65 2.52 20.86
N HIS A 300 -17.48 1.50 20.63
CA HIS A 300 -17.33 0.15 21.16
C HIS A 300 -17.51 -0.94 20.10
N HIS A 301 -18.53 -0.90 19.26
CA HIS A 301 -18.79 -1.90 18.22
C HIS A 301 -18.69 -1.29 16.83
N ALA A 302 -17.96 -1.97 15.95
CA ALA A 302 -18.04 -1.75 14.52
C ALA A 302 -19.24 -2.52 13.96
N GLU A 303 -20.24 -1.82 13.47
CA GLU A 303 -21.38 -2.40 12.75
C GLU A 303 -21.13 -2.29 11.25
N VAL A 304 -21.35 -3.37 10.51
CA VAL A 304 -21.21 -3.40 9.05
C VAL A 304 -22.43 -4.11 8.47
N LYS A 305 -23.18 -3.38 7.64
CA LYS A 305 -24.39 -3.83 6.95
C LYS A 305 -24.10 -3.95 5.46
N PRO A 306 -23.81 -5.15 4.95
CA PRO A 306 -23.87 -5.38 3.52
C PRO A 306 -25.32 -5.34 3.03
N ASP A 307 -25.53 -4.98 1.77
CA ASP A 307 -26.78 -5.25 1.07
C ASP A 307 -27.11 -6.75 1.19
N GLN A 308 -28.23 -7.08 1.84
CA GLN A 308 -28.57 -8.46 2.18
C GLN A 308 -28.98 -9.28 0.96
N THR A 309 -29.64 -8.67 -0.02
CA THR A 309 -30.04 -9.35 -1.25
C THR A 309 -28.79 -9.70 -2.05
N ALA A 310 -27.93 -8.71 -2.27
CA ALA A 310 -26.67 -8.90 -2.99
C ALA A 310 -25.73 -9.88 -2.25
N LEU A 311 -25.72 -9.87 -0.91
CA LEU A 311 -24.97 -10.84 -0.12
C LEU A 311 -25.49 -12.27 -0.32
N GLY A 312 -26.81 -12.48 -0.37
CA GLY A 312 -27.40 -13.78 -0.65
C GLY A 312 -27.00 -14.33 -2.02
N GLU A 313 -27.07 -13.48 -3.05
CA GLU A 313 -26.64 -13.82 -4.41
C GLU A 313 -25.14 -14.13 -4.46
N PHE A 314 -24.30 -13.28 -3.86
CA PHE A 314 -22.86 -13.48 -3.76
C PHE A 314 -22.51 -14.80 -3.05
N ALA A 315 -23.19 -15.11 -1.95
CA ALA A 315 -22.99 -16.35 -1.20
C ALA A 315 -23.39 -17.57 -2.03
N SER A 316 -24.49 -17.50 -2.79
CA SER A 316 -24.91 -18.59 -3.69
C SER A 316 -23.88 -18.82 -4.80
N GLN A 317 -23.48 -17.75 -5.49
CA GLN A 317 -22.50 -17.83 -6.58
C GLN A 317 -21.14 -18.36 -6.10
N THR A 318 -20.71 -17.92 -4.91
CA THR A 318 -19.50 -18.45 -4.25
C THR A 318 -19.66 -19.94 -3.95
N CYS A 319 -20.77 -20.36 -3.35
CA CYS A 319 -21.03 -21.78 -3.10
C CYS A 319 -21.02 -22.62 -4.38
N ASP A 320 -21.65 -22.14 -5.45
CA ASP A 320 -21.75 -22.87 -6.71
C ASP A 320 -20.40 -22.95 -7.44
N ALA A 321 -19.59 -21.89 -7.39
CA ALA A 321 -18.21 -21.91 -7.87
C ALA A 321 -17.38 -22.98 -7.14
N TRP A 322 -17.48 -23.05 -5.80
CA TRP A 322 -16.80 -24.08 -5.02
C TRP A 322 -17.32 -25.49 -5.32
N LYS A 323 -18.64 -25.70 -5.41
CA LYS A 323 -19.21 -27.01 -5.78
C LYS A 323 -18.73 -27.45 -7.17
N SER A 324 -18.56 -26.52 -8.10
CA SER A 324 -18.08 -26.84 -9.45
C SER A 324 -16.65 -27.37 -9.44
N VAL A 325 -15.82 -26.94 -8.50
CA VAL A 325 -14.42 -27.37 -8.36
C VAL A 325 -14.30 -28.63 -7.51
N PHE A 326 -14.96 -28.67 -6.35
CA PHE A 326 -14.74 -29.69 -5.31
C PHE A 326 -15.87 -30.71 -5.15
N GLY A 327 -17.04 -30.48 -5.76
CA GLY A 327 -18.24 -31.26 -5.54
C GLY A 327 -19.06 -30.81 -4.32
N ALA A 328 -20.35 -31.16 -4.32
CA ALA A 328 -21.30 -30.74 -3.28
C ALA A 328 -21.02 -31.35 -1.90
N GLU A 329 -20.56 -32.60 -1.87
CA GLU A 329 -20.23 -33.30 -0.62
C GLU A 329 -19.09 -32.59 0.13
N PHE A 330 -18.01 -32.26 -0.57
CA PHE A 330 -16.86 -31.54 0.00
C PHE A 330 -17.29 -30.18 0.62
N VAL A 331 -18.06 -29.39 -0.13
CA VAL A 331 -18.57 -28.09 0.35
C VAL A 331 -19.44 -28.25 1.60
N ASN A 332 -20.24 -29.32 1.69
CA ASN A 332 -21.07 -29.62 2.85
C ASN A 332 -20.24 -30.05 4.08
N GLN A 333 -19.16 -30.79 3.88
CA GLN A 333 -18.25 -31.21 4.96
C GLN A 333 -17.43 -30.02 5.50
N HIS A 334 -17.14 -29.02 4.67
CA HIS A 334 -16.25 -27.89 5.02
C HIS A 334 -16.95 -26.53 5.11
N ARG A 335 -18.19 -26.50 5.62
CA ARG A 335 -19.01 -25.27 5.73
C ARG A 335 -18.33 -24.13 6.48
N GLY A 336 -17.50 -24.42 7.49
CA GLY A 336 -16.78 -23.39 8.23
C GLY A 336 -15.79 -22.59 7.37
N ALA A 337 -14.98 -23.29 6.57
CA ALA A 337 -14.06 -22.67 5.63
C ALA A 337 -14.80 -21.88 4.54
N MET A 338 -15.97 -22.36 4.11
CA MET A 338 -16.83 -21.66 3.17
C MET A 338 -17.43 -20.38 3.74
N TRP A 339 -17.85 -20.44 5.01
CA TRP A 339 -18.39 -19.29 5.72
C TRP A 339 -17.42 -18.11 5.78
N TYR A 340 -16.11 -18.37 5.70
CA TYR A 340 -15.11 -17.32 5.59
C TYR A 340 -15.39 -16.40 4.40
N PHE A 341 -15.66 -16.95 3.21
CA PHE A 341 -15.93 -16.18 1.99
C PHE A 341 -17.39 -15.75 1.89
N THR A 342 -18.36 -16.63 2.16
CA THR A 342 -19.78 -16.32 1.93
C THR A 342 -20.34 -15.27 2.89
N LYS A 343 -19.72 -15.05 4.06
CA LYS A 343 -20.08 -13.93 4.93
C LYS A 343 -19.63 -12.58 4.37
N TYR A 344 -18.63 -12.57 3.48
CA TYR A 344 -17.97 -11.42 2.85
C TYR A 344 -17.28 -10.43 3.82
N VAL A 345 -18.01 -9.97 4.84
CA VAL A 345 -17.54 -9.03 5.86
C VAL A 345 -17.48 -9.67 7.25
N THR A 346 -16.56 -9.21 8.09
CA THR A 346 -16.48 -9.66 9.49
C THR A 346 -16.01 -8.51 10.39
N PRO A 347 -16.89 -7.95 11.24
CA PRO A 347 -16.48 -7.01 12.27
C PRO A 347 -15.45 -7.61 13.23
N HIS A 348 -14.58 -6.76 13.77
CA HIS A 348 -13.63 -7.15 14.79
C HIS A 348 -14.30 -7.24 16.19
N GLN A 349 -13.52 -7.65 17.19
CA GLN A 349 -13.91 -7.73 18.60
C GLN A 349 -14.39 -6.35 19.13
N PRO A 350 -15.21 -6.30 20.19
CA PRO A 350 -15.58 -5.05 20.83
C PRO A 350 -14.39 -4.20 21.28
N GLY A 351 -14.57 -2.88 21.27
CA GLY A 351 -13.57 -1.85 21.52
C GLY A 351 -12.71 -1.48 20.30
N GLU A 352 -12.91 -2.11 19.16
CA GLU A 352 -12.02 -1.98 18.00
C GLU A 352 -12.80 -1.50 16.75
N PRO A 353 -12.42 -0.37 16.11
CA PRO A 353 -13.14 0.23 14.97
C PRO A 353 -12.87 -0.49 13.63
N TYR A 354 -12.62 -1.80 13.66
CA TYR A 354 -12.11 -2.53 12.50
C TYR A 354 -13.08 -3.60 12.01
N PHE A 355 -12.97 -3.92 10.72
CA PHE A 355 -13.63 -5.08 10.11
C PHE A 355 -12.82 -5.60 8.93
N PHE A 356 -13.08 -6.83 8.51
CA PHE A 356 -12.48 -7.44 7.34
C PHE A 356 -13.47 -7.47 6.19
N VAL A 357 -12.99 -7.25 4.96
CA VAL A 357 -13.69 -7.58 3.71
C VAL A 357 -12.86 -8.64 2.99
N LYS A 358 -13.51 -9.69 2.49
CA LYS A 358 -12.84 -10.90 2.01
C LYS A 358 -13.26 -11.19 0.57
N PRO A 359 -12.37 -11.01 -0.42
CA PRO A 359 -12.68 -11.43 -1.78
C PRO A 359 -12.83 -12.96 -1.81
N PRO A 360 -13.73 -13.54 -2.62
CA PRO A 360 -13.87 -14.99 -2.80
C PRO A 360 -12.76 -15.48 -3.74
N ALA A 361 -11.51 -15.19 -3.38
CA ALA A 361 -10.34 -15.46 -4.19
C ALA A 361 -9.20 -15.98 -3.31
N LEU A 362 -8.40 -16.86 -3.92
CA LEU A 362 -7.20 -17.41 -3.34
C LEU A 362 -6.01 -16.93 -4.16
N VAL A 363 -4.94 -16.57 -3.46
CA VAL A 363 -3.69 -16.11 -4.04
C VAL A 363 -2.57 -17.06 -3.60
N SER A 364 -1.64 -17.33 -4.49
CA SER A 364 -0.41 -18.05 -4.18
C SER A 364 0.79 -17.31 -4.74
N THR A 365 1.91 -17.46 -4.06
CA THR A 365 3.21 -16.95 -4.46
C THR A 365 4.24 -18.07 -4.32
N ALA A 366 5.38 -17.93 -4.99
CA ALA A 366 6.53 -18.79 -4.71
C ALA A 366 6.97 -18.67 -3.23
N ALA A 367 7.68 -19.69 -2.71
CA ALA A 367 8.03 -19.84 -1.29
C ALA A 367 8.84 -18.69 -0.66
N GLU A 368 9.44 -17.81 -1.47
CA GLU A 368 10.21 -16.63 -1.01
C GLU A 368 9.55 -15.30 -1.38
N HIS A 369 8.28 -15.34 -1.74
CA HIS A 369 7.50 -14.17 -2.14
C HIS A 369 6.34 -13.94 -1.18
N SER A 370 5.93 -12.69 -1.09
CA SER A 370 4.77 -12.24 -0.36
C SER A 370 3.92 -11.34 -1.25
N VAL A 371 2.71 -11.08 -0.82
CA VAL A 371 1.80 -10.11 -1.43
C VAL A 371 1.67 -8.93 -0.51
N LEU A 372 1.98 -7.74 -1.02
CA LEU A 372 1.62 -6.48 -0.41
C LEU A 372 0.15 -6.23 -0.71
N ILE A 373 -0.65 -6.08 0.33
CA ILE A 373 -2.03 -5.58 0.25
C ILE A 373 -1.96 -4.12 0.64
N GLU A 374 -1.94 -3.22 -0.33
CA GLU A 374 -2.00 -1.79 -0.11
C GLU A 374 -3.45 -1.33 -0.07
N GLY A 375 -3.92 -0.91 1.08
CA GLY A 375 -5.27 -0.42 1.24
C GLY A 375 -5.51 0.93 0.54
N ILE A 376 -6.67 1.05 -0.10
CA ILE A 376 -7.13 2.30 -0.71
C ILE A 376 -8.13 2.93 0.25
N PRO A 377 -7.80 4.10 0.80
CA PRO A 377 -8.71 4.76 1.70
C PRO A 377 -9.91 5.37 0.98
N GLY A 378 -10.96 5.65 1.74
CA GLY A 378 -12.08 6.45 1.27
C GLY A 378 -12.53 7.51 2.27
N ARG A 379 -13.70 8.07 2.03
CA ARG A 379 -14.26 9.11 2.89
C ARG A 379 -14.75 8.48 4.20
N GLY A 380 -14.03 8.74 5.28
CA GLY A 380 -14.39 8.28 6.63
C GLY A 380 -13.92 6.87 6.97
N TYR A 381 -13.15 6.21 6.10
CA TYR A 381 -12.52 4.93 6.39
C TYR A 381 -11.12 4.84 5.80
N SER A 382 -10.31 3.97 6.40
CA SER A 382 -9.00 3.60 5.92
C SER A 382 -8.95 2.10 5.71
N VAL A 383 -8.27 1.66 4.66
CA VAL A 383 -7.91 0.25 4.49
C VAL A 383 -6.44 0.11 4.85
N LEU A 384 -6.14 -0.83 5.74
CA LEU A 384 -4.81 -1.02 6.28
C LEU A 384 -3.93 -1.79 5.28
N ARG A 385 -2.67 -1.35 5.20
CA ARG A 385 -1.58 -2.07 4.55
C ARG A 385 -1.27 -3.36 5.30
N GLY A 386 -1.14 -4.45 4.56
CA GLY A 386 -0.67 -5.75 5.06
C GLY A 386 0.32 -6.40 4.11
N VAL A 387 1.15 -7.30 4.63
CA VAL A 387 2.04 -8.17 3.85
C VAL A 387 1.73 -9.61 4.20
N VAL A 388 1.39 -10.43 3.21
CA VAL A 388 0.96 -11.81 3.40
C VAL A 388 1.89 -12.77 2.67
N GLY A 389 2.41 -13.79 3.36
CA GLY A 389 3.06 -14.93 2.71
C GLY A 389 1.98 -15.84 2.11
N THR A 390 1.66 -15.66 0.83
CA THR A 390 0.58 -16.41 0.16
C THR A 390 0.99 -17.78 -0.34
N ASP A 391 2.24 -18.18 -0.12
CA ASP A 391 2.70 -19.56 -0.13
C ASP A 391 2.20 -20.36 1.09
N VAL A 392 1.89 -19.72 2.22
CA VAL A 392 1.38 -20.41 3.43
C VAL A 392 -0.07 -20.03 3.78
N PHE A 393 -0.52 -18.85 3.38
CA PHE A 393 -1.87 -18.37 3.65
C PHE A 393 -2.48 -17.72 2.42
N HIS A 394 -3.37 -18.46 1.77
CA HIS A 394 -3.85 -18.11 0.43
C HIS A 394 -4.98 -17.06 0.39
N ALA A 395 -5.56 -16.70 1.54
CA ALA A 395 -6.59 -15.69 1.62
C ALA A 395 -5.98 -14.29 1.82
N VAL A 396 -6.51 -13.29 1.12
CA VAL A 396 -5.99 -11.91 1.13
C VAL A 396 -7.11 -10.92 1.54
N PRO A 397 -7.48 -10.87 2.84
CA PRO A 397 -8.51 -9.96 3.30
C PRO A 397 -8.00 -8.51 3.32
N ALA A 398 -8.88 -7.57 2.98
CA ALA A 398 -8.68 -6.15 3.25
C ALA A 398 -9.17 -5.82 4.67
N VAL A 399 -8.34 -5.14 5.47
CA VAL A 399 -8.67 -4.76 6.84
C VAL A 399 -9.04 -3.28 6.88
N PHE A 400 -10.25 -2.97 7.31
CA PHE A 400 -10.78 -1.62 7.36
C PHE A 400 -10.68 -1.06 8.76
N ARG A 401 -10.50 0.26 8.86
CA ARG A 401 -10.71 1.08 10.06
C ARG A 401 -11.78 2.12 9.75
N VAL A 402 -12.79 2.21 10.60
CA VAL A 402 -13.76 3.32 10.59
C VAL A 402 -13.10 4.53 11.23
N ASP A 403 -12.92 5.61 10.47
CA ASP A 403 -12.21 6.81 10.91
C ASP A 403 -13.16 7.90 11.45
N GLN A 404 -14.45 7.82 11.15
CA GLN A 404 -15.47 8.76 11.64
C GLN A 404 -16.42 8.04 12.59
N PRO A 405 -16.11 7.99 13.90
CA PRO A 405 -17.02 7.41 14.88
C PRO A 405 -18.35 8.16 14.89
N LEU A 406 -19.42 7.46 15.28
CA LEU A 406 -20.79 7.99 15.38
C LEU A 406 -21.37 8.52 14.07
N ARG A 407 -20.82 8.10 12.93
CA ARG A 407 -21.32 8.43 11.60
C ARG A 407 -21.38 7.21 10.70
N TRP A 408 -22.50 7.04 9.99
CA TRP A 408 -22.62 6.03 8.94
C TRP A 408 -21.80 6.44 7.72
N ILE A 409 -21.07 5.47 7.17
CA ILE A 409 -20.24 5.59 5.98
C ILE A 409 -20.69 4.54 4.99
N ASP A 410 -20.97 4.97 3.77
CA ASP A 410 -21.34 4.07 2.69
C ASP A 410 -20.13 3.80 1.79
N ILE A 411 -19.92 2.54 1.48
CA ILE A 411 -18.89 2.03 0.58
C ILE A 411 -19.61 1.31 -0.56
N PRO A 412 -19.81 1.97 -1.72
CA PRO A 412 -20.52 1.38 -2.84
C PRO A 412 -19.84 0.10 -3.35
N ALA A 413 -20.62 -0.80 -3.94
CA ALA A 413 -20.09 -1.85 -4.81
C ALA A 413 -19.24 -1.22 -5.94
N GLY A 414 -18.20 -1.92 -6.39
CA GLY A 414 -17.24 -1.47 -7.39
C GLY A 414 -16.14 -0.55 -6.87
N THR A 415 -16.24 -0.05 -5.63
CA THR A 415 -15.18 0.78 -5.02
C THR A 415 -13.88 -0.02 -4.92
N GLU A 416 -12.76 0.51 -5.41
CA GLU A 416 -11.46 -0.12 -5.23
C GLU A 416 -11.04 -0.04 -3.76
N LEU A 417 -10.78 -1.18 -3.13
CA LEU A 417 -10.52 -1.31 -1.69
C LEU A 417 -9.03 -1.51 -1.40
N ALA A 418 -8.32 -2.22 -2.27
CA ALA A 418 -6.90 -2.50 -2.09
C ALA A 418 -6.24 -2.84 -3.42
N LYS A 419 -4.92 -2.63 -3.48
CA LYS A 419 -4.03 -3.15 -4.51
C LYS A 419 -3.20 -4.29 -3.94
N MET A 420 -3.11 -5.39 -4.67
CA MET A 420 -2.28 -6.55 -4.35
C MET A 420 -1.09 -6.57 -5.29
N ILE A 421 0.11 -6.61 -4.71
CA ILE A 421 1.37 -6.53 -5.46
C ILE A 421 2.28 -7.67 -4.98
N PRO A 422 2.67 -8.61 -5.86
CA PRO A 422 3.57 -9.69 -5.47
C PRO A 422 5.01 -9.18 -5.42
N PHE A 423 5.79 -9.61 -4.43
CA PHE A 423 7.18 -9.18 -4.31
C PHE A 423 8.05 -10.23 -3.58
N PRO A 424 9.37 -10.30 -3.87
CA PRO A 424 10.28 -11.17 -3.12
C PRO A 424 10.48 -10.66 -1.68
N ARG A 425 10.42 -11.53 -0.68
CA ARG A 425 10.50 -11.14 0.75
C ARG A 425 11.78 -10.40 1.13
N ARG A 426 12.89 -10.64 0.41
CA ARG A 426 14.15 -9.89 0.62
C ARG A 426 13.97 -8.37 0.52
N VAL A 427 12.97 -7.90 -0.21
CA VAL A 427 12.64 -6.46 -0.35
C VAL A 427 12.16 -5.85 0.98
N MET A 428 11.61 -6.66 1.90
CA MET A 428 11.24 -6.21 3.26
C MET A 428 12.44 -5.58 3.97
N GLU A 429 13.62 -6.17 3.81
CA GLU A 429 14.86 -5.77 4.48
C GLU A 429 15.72 -4.85 3.60
N ALA A 430 15.22 -4.45 2.42
CA ALA A 430 15.98 -3.59 1.54
C ALA A 430 16.24 -2.21 2.19
N GLY A 431 17.45 -1.70 1.95
CA GLY A 431 18.00 -0.41 2.34
C GLY A 431 18.13 0.58 1.18
N PHE A 432 18.75 1.73 1.46
CA PHE A 432 19.19 2.71 0.47
C PHE A 432 20.57 3.25 0.82
N ASP A 433 21.32 3.71 -0.18
CA ASP A 433 22.59 4.41 0.04
C ASP A 433 22.41 5.93 -0.13
N VAL A 434 23.11 6.70 0.69
CA VAL A 434 23.16 8.17 0.55
C VAL A 434 24.33 8.53 -0.36
N VAL A 435 24.03 9.23 -1.44
CA VAL A 435 25.02 9.76 -2.38
C VAL A 435 25.35 11.19 -2.00
N GLU A 436 26.64 11.45 -1.79
CA GLU A 436 27.11 12.82 -1.57
C GLU A 436 26.83 13.67 -2.82
N TRP A 437 26.33 14.89 -2.62
CA TRP A 437 25.99 15.81 -3.70
C TRP A 437 27.11 15.96 -4.74
N ARG A 438 28.37 16.09 -4.31
CA ARG A 438 29.53 16.21 -5.22
C ARG A 438 29.69 15.04 -6.20
N HIS A 439 29.09 13.88 -5.90
CA HIS A 439 29.15 12.66 -6.71
C HIS A 439 27.83 12.39 -7.45
N ALA A 440 26.83 13.28 -7.35
CA ALA A 440 25.59 13.14 -8.09
C ALA A 440 25.86 13.31 -9.60
N PRO A 441 25.44 12.36 -10.46
CA PRO A 441 25.51 12.53 -11.90
C PRO A 441 24.64 13.72 -12.31
N ARG A 442 25.19 14.59 -13.14
CA ARG A 442 24.51 15.78 -13.65
C ARG A 442 23.74 15.43 -14.92
N MET A 443 22.54 15.98 -15.08
CA MET A 443 21.83 15.86 -16.36
C MET A 443 22.65 16.63 -17.40
N MET A 444 23.27 15.93 -18.35
CA MET A 444 23.98 16.60 -19.44
C MET A 444 22.94 17.33 -20.28
N GLY A 445 23.00 18.67 -20.28
CA GLY A 445 22.11 19.50 -21.08
C GLY A 445 22.18 19.08 -22.54
N GLY A 446 21.02 18.69 -23.08
CA GLY A 446 20.82 18.46 -24.52
C GLY A 446 20.50 19.75 -25.27
#